data_AF-A0AA97PGS5-F1
#
_entry.id   AF-A0AA97PGS5-F1
#
_cell.length_a   1.000
_cell.length_b   1.000
_cell.length_c   1.000
_cell.angle_alpha   90.00
_cell.angle_beta   90.00
_cell.angle_gamma   90.00
#
_symmetry.space_group_name_H-M   'P 1'
#
loop_
_entity.id
_entity.type
_entity.pdbx_description
1 polymer ?
#
loop_
_entity_poly.entity_id
_entity_poly.type
_entity_poly.pdbx_seq_one_letter_code
_entity_poly.pdbx_strand_id
1 'polypeptide(L)'
;MQLEQACNFINLAALPANTVAGVANTDTDTNTNISINPAQPARRVFKIDGVDFTPLDTDCIIRICKGDKTIHAKFAPAGTEFDWYLDDRLTVLRLRSDCSVISGYVPKPWKVQGDKVSALPDDLSIVLAKWK
;
A
#
# COMPACT_ATOMS: atom_id res chain seq x y z
N MET A 1 -34.48 -7.93 -40.06
CA MET A 1 -34.75 -7.18 -38.80
C MET A 1 -33.45 -7.04 -38.05
N GLN A 2 -33.23 -5.82 -37.56
CA GLN A 2 -32.26 -5.36 -36.55
C GLN A 2 -30.78 -5.16 -36.92
N LEU A 3 -30.36 -3.98 -36.47
CA LEU A 3 -29.13 -3.22 -36.69
C LEU A 3 -27.91 -3.76 -35.92
N GLU A 4 -26.75 -3.39 -36.48
CA GLU A 4 -25.47 -3.05 -35.86
C GLU A 4 -25.35 -3.05 -34.32
N GLN A 5 -24.27 -3.67 -33.82
CA GLN A 5 -23.08 -2.90 -33.42
C GLN A 5 -21.92 -3.85 -33.09
N ALA A 6 -20.81 -3.69 -33.81
CA ALA A 6 -19.51 -4.16 -33.37
C ALA A 6 -19.03 -3.23 -32.24
N CYS A 7 -18.68 -3.78 -31.08
CA CYS A 7 -17.90 -3.06 -30.08
C CYS A 7 -16.58 -3.80 -29.87
N ASN A 8 -15.54 -3.14 -30.36
CA ASN A 8 -14.15 -3.51 -30.32
C ASN A 8 -13.68 -3.94 -28.93
N PHE A 9 -12.81 -4.95 -28.92
CA PHE A 9 -11.92 -5.26 -27.81
C PHE A 9 -11.12 -4.01 -27.42
N ILE A 10 -11.27 -3.55 -26.17
CA ILE A 10 -10.24 -2.75 -25.50
C ILE A 10 -9.75 -3.59 -24.33
N ASN A 11 -8.72 -4.40 -24.57
CA ASN A 11 -7.83 -4.81 -23.49
C ASN A 11 -7.15 -3.53 -22.98
N LEU A 12 -7.67 -2.92 -21.91
CA LEU A 12 -6.91 -1.95 -21.13
C LEU A 12 -5.80 -2.71 -20.39
N ALA A 13 -4.73 -3.03 -21.11
CA ALA A 13 -3.43 -3.14 -20.48
C ALA A 13 -3.10 -1.72 -19.97
N ALA A 14 -3.26 -1.50 -18.67
CA ALA A 14 -2.70 -0.32 -18.00
C ALA A 14 -1.17 -0.45 -18.02
N LEU A 15 -0.57 -0.10 -19.15
CA LEU A 15 0.85 0.21 -19.24
C LEU A 15 1.10 1.42 -18.34
N PRO A 16 2.06 1.37 -17.40
CA PRO A 16 2.47 2.58 -16.71
C PRO A 16 3.00 3.57 -17.77
N ALA A 17 2.39 4.75 -17.80
CA ALA A 17 2.72 5.82 -18.72
C ALA A 17 4.11 6.41 -18.42
N ASN A 18 5.16 5.70 -18.83
CA ASN A 18 6.53 6.22 -18.88
C ASN A 18 7.05 6.13 -20.31
N THR A 19 6.45 6.89 -21.22
CA THR A 19 7.11 7.25 -22.47
C THR A 19 6.56 8.60 -22.94
N VAL A 20 7.13 9.69 -22.41
CA VAL A 20 7.13 10.93 -23.18
C VAL A 20 8.17 10.71 -24.27
N ALA A 21 7.72 10.17 -25.40
CA ALA A 21 8.44 10.26 -26.64
C ALA A 21 8.52 11.75 -26.98
N GLY A 22 9.71 12.33 -26.82
CA GLY A 22 10.02 13.64 -27.36
C GLY A 22 9.88 13.57 -28.87
N VAL A 23 8.73 13.97 -29.39
CA VAL A 23 8.58 14.33 -30.79
C VAL A 23 9.33 15.64 -30.96
N ALA A 24 10.48 15.55 -31.60
CA ALA A 24 11.19 16.70 -32.12
C ALA A 24 10.31 17.38 -33.17
N ASN A 25 9.60 18.43 -32.78
CA ASN A 25 9.14 19.43 -33.74
C ASN A 25 10.37 20.24 -34.15
N THR A 26 10.71 20.12 -35.42
CA THR A 26 11.63 20.98 -36.15
C THR A 26 11.24 22.44 -35.98
N ASP A 27 12.02 23.19 -35.20
CA ASP A 27 12.34 24.58 -35.50
C ASP A 27 13.58 25.02 -34.71
N THR A 28 14.63 25.30 -35.49
CA THR A 28 15.73 26.27 -35.28
C THR A 28 16.46 26.35 -33.92
N ASP A 29 17.75 26.00 -33.95
CA ASP A 29 18.85 26.54 -33.13
C ASP A 29 18.64 26.69 -31.61
N THR A 30 19.05 25.67 -30.84
CA THR A 30 20.05 25.79 -29.75
C THR A 30 20.28 24.41 -29.11
N ASN A 31 21.49 23.89 -29.27
CA ASN A 31 21.93 22.57 -28.81
C ASN A 31 22.14 22.56 -27.27
N THR A 32 21.05 22.64 -26.50
CA THR A 32 21.07 22.35 -25.07
C THR A 32 20.61 20.92 -24.85
N ASN A 33 21.55 20.04 -24.52
CA ASN A 33 21.27 18.71 -23.98
C ASN A 33 20.51 18.86 -22.65
N ILE A 34 19.19 19.00 -22.71
CA ILE A 34 18.32 18.93 -21.54
C ILE A 34 18.31 17.46 -21.11
N SER A 35 19.21 17.11 -20.20
CA SER A 35 19.15 15.85 -19.46
C SER A 35 17.87 15.87 -18.63
N ILE A 36 16.81 15.26 -19.16
CA ILE A 36 15.58 15.03 -18.41
C ILE A 36 15.93 13.94 -17.39
N ASN A 37 16.32 14.35 -16.19
CA ASN A 37 16.48 13.44 -15.08
C ASN A 37 15.10 12.84 -14.81
N PRO A 38 14.88 11.51 -14.98
CA PRO A 38 13.58 10.92 -14.69
C PRO A 38 13.22 11.28 -13.25
N ALA A 39 12.07 11.93 -13.07
CA ALA A 39 11.58 12.25 -11.73
C ALA A 39 11.54 10.94 -10.93
N GLN A 40 12.25 10.90 -9.79
CA GLN A 40 12.16 9.76 -8.90
C GLN A 40 10.68 9.50 -8.59
N PRO A 41 10.22 8.24 -8.63
CA PRO A 41 8.84 7.92 -8.32
C PRO A 41 8.49 8.54 -6.96
N ALA A 42 7.35 9.23 -6.90
CA ALA A 42 6.89 9.85 -5.67
C ALA A 42 6.81 8.79 -4.57
N ARG A 43 7.62 9.00 -3.52
CA ARG A 43 7.69 8.07 -2.39
C ARG A 43 6.39 8.16 -1.61
N ARG A 44 5.64 7.05 -1.52
CA ARG A 44 4.35 7.01 -0.79
C ARG A 44 4.58 7.20 0.71
N VAL A 45 3.84 8.13 1.32
CA VAL A 45 3.95 8.44 2.75
C VAL A 45 2.63 8.13 3.43
N PHE A 46 2.67 7.27 4.44
CA PHE A 46 1.53 6.90 5.27
C PHE A 46 1.58 7.62 6.59
N LYS A 47 0.48 7.62 7.35
CA LYS A 47 0.48 8.21 8.70
C LYS A 47 -0.05 7.23 9.74
N ILE A 48 0.62 7.16 10.89
CA ILE A 48 0.11 6.48 12.10
C ILE A 48 0.19 7.49 13.23
N ASP A 49 -0.96 7.82 13.84
CA ASP A 49 -1.07 8.89 14.86
C ASP A 49 -0.47 10.24 14.41
N GLY A 50 -0.62 10.56 13.13
CA GLY A 50 -0.08 11.79 12.53
C GLY A 50 1.42 11.79 12.29
N VAL A 51 2.12 10.71 12.65
CA VAL A 51 3.54 10.51 12.34
C VAL A 51 3.65 9.92 10.94
N ASP A 52 4.41 10.62 10.08
CA ASP A 52 4.70 10.16 8.74
C ASP A 52 5.57 8.90 8.77
N PHE A 53 5.14 7.89 8.04
CA PHE A 53 5.83 6.62 7.88
C PHE A 53 6.05 6.34 6.41
N THR A 54 7.25 5.89 6.08
CA THR A 54 7.57 5.50 4.72
C THR A 54 8.14 4.09 4.68
N PRO A 55 7.43 3.14 4.07
CA PRO A 55 7.88 1.76 3.96
C PRO A 55 9.02 1.68 2.94
N LEU A 56 10.25 1.80 3.43
CA LEU A 56 11.46 1.61 2.61
C LEU A 56 11.65 0.14 2.25
N ASP A 57 11.51 -0.72 3.25
CA ASP A 57 11.89 -2.14 3.18
C ASP A 57 10.76 -3.05 3.68
N THR A 58 9.51 -2.57 3.69
CA THR A 58 8.37 -3.29 4.24
C THR A 58 7.18 -3.29 3.30
N ASP A 59 6.78 -4.46 2.82
CA ASP A 59 5.65 -4.59 1.90
C ASP A 59 4.32 -4.85 2.61
N CYS A 60 4.35 -5.04 3.93
CA CYS A 60 3.18 -5.37 4.73
C CYS A 60 2.93 -4.35 5.82
N ILE A 61 1.65 -4.14 6.12
CA ILE A 61 1.19 -3.55 7.37
C ILE A 61 0.40 -4.61 8.14
N ILE A 62 0.57 -4.65 9.45
CA ILE A 62 -0.30 -5.39 10.36
C ILE A 62 -1.10 -4.41 11.20
N ARG A 63 -2.40 -4.70 11.37
CA ARG A 63 -3.35 -3.91 12.15
C ARG A 63 -4.04 -4.82 13.16
N ILE A 64 -4.03 -4.41 14.42
CA ILE A 64 -4.75 -5.07 15.51
C ILE A 64 -5.92 -4.18 15.86
N CYS A 65 -7.13 -4.72 15.73
CA CYS A 65 -8.38 -4.01 15.93
C CYS A 65 -9.15 -4.64 17.09
N LYS A 66 -9.91 -3.82 17.82
CA LYS A 66 -10.93 -4.25 18.77
C LYS A 66 -12.26 -3.62 18.35
N GLY A 67 -13.19 -4.44 17.85
CA GLY A 67 -14.32 -3.95 17.06
C GLY A 67 -13.83 -3.17 15.84
N ASP A 68 -14.37 -1.98 15.62
CA ASP A 68 -14.02 -1.12 14.47
C ASP A 68 -12.80 -0.21 14.73
N LYS A 69 -12.21 -0.29 15.92
CA LYS A 69 -11.09 0.58 16.32
C LYS A 69 -9.76 -0.12 16.10
N THR A 70 -8.82 0.55 15.43
CA THR A 70 -7.43 0.09 15.35
C THR A 70 -6.71 0.47 16.63
N ILE A 71 -6.22 -0.53 17.37
CA ILE A 71 -5.47 -0.37 18.62
C ILE A 71 -3.97 -0.27 18.33
N HIS A 72 -3.51 -1.03 17.34
CA HIS A 72 -2.11 -1.04 16.93
C HIS A 72 -2.00 -1.18 15.43
N ALA A 73 -1.01 -0.51 14.84
CA ALA A 73 -0.63 -0.69 13.45
C ALA A 73 0.88 -0.59 13.31
N LYS A 74 1.47 -1.44 12.49
CA LYS A 74 2.91 -1.46 12.24
C LYS A 74 3.20 -1.94 10.83
N PHE A 75 4.08 -1.20 10.14
CA PHE A 75 4.68 -1.68 8.92
C PHE A 75 5.84 -2.62 9.25
N ALA A 76 5.89 -3.77 8.59
CA ALA A 76 6.88 -4.80 8.86
C ALA A 76 7.10 -5.67 7.61
N PRO A 77 8.30 -6.25 7.43
CA PRO A 77 8.51 -7.19 6.34
C PRO A 77 7.70 -8.47 6.56
N ALA A 78 7.41 -9.18 5.47
CA ALA A 78 6.87 -10.53 5.55
C ALA A 78 7.79 -11.44 6.38
N GLY A 79 7.20 -12.41 7.08
CA GLY A 79 7.92 -13.30 7.98
C GLY A 79 8.14 -12.73 9.38
N THR A 80 7.88 -11.44 9.61
CA THR A 80 7.97 -10.85 10.95
C THR A 80 7.02 -11.54 11.91
N GLU A 81 7.56 -11.99 13.03
CA GLU A 81 6.84 -12.49 14.19
C GLU A 81 6.85 -11.44 15.29
N PHE A 82 5.74 -11.30 16.00
CA PHE A 82 5.69 -10.48 17.20
C PHE A 82 4.59 -10.96 18.14
N ASP A 83 4.85 -10.71 19.41
CA ASP A 83 3.99 -11.07 20.52
C ASP A 83 3.04 -9.92 20.86
N TRP A 84 1.78 -10.26 21.09
CA TRP A 84 0.77 -9.27 21.46
C TRP A 84 -0.20 -9.82 22.52
N TYR A 85 -0.67 -8.97 23.42
CA TYR A 85 -1.68 -9.34 24.41
C TYR A 85 -3.08 -8.90 23.97
N LEU A 86 -3.99 -9.86 23.87
CA LEU A 86 -5.41 -9.63 23.59
C LEU A 86 -6.22 -9.98 24.86
N ASP A 87 -6.70 -8.96 25.58
CA ASP A 87 -7.40 -9.10 26.88
C ASP A 87 -6.66 -10.09 27.83
N ASP A 88 -5.39 -9.83 28.11
CA ASP A 88 -4.49 -10.61 28.99
C ASP A 88 -4.01 -11.97 28.45
N ARG A 89 -4.35 -12.32 27.20
CA ARG A 89 -3.82 -13.53 26.56
C ARG A 89 -2.72 -13.19 25.58
N LEU A 90 -1.55 -13.80 25.78
CA LEU A 90 -0.46 -13.74 24.81
C LEU A 90 -0.87 -14.47 23.52
N THR A 91 -0.80 -13.74 22.41
CA THR A 91 -1.04 -14.25 21.06
C THR A 91 0.19 -13.92 20.21
N VAL A 92 0.79 -14.96 19.65
CA VAL A 92 1.86 -14.81 18.65
C VAL A 92 1.23 -14.51 17.30
N LEU A 93 1.72 -13.46 16.65
CA LEU A 93 1.29 -13.00 15.34
C LEU A 93 2.45 -13.11 14.36
N ARG A 94 2.18 -13.67 13.17
CA ARG A 94 3.17 -13.79 12.09
C ARG A 94 2.62 -13.28 10.78
N LEU A 95 3.35 -12.38 10.14
CA LEU A 95 3.07 -11.99 8.75
C LEU A 95 3.59 -13.06 7.79
N ARG A 96 2.75 -13.49 6.87
CA ARG A 96 3.14 -14.35 5.75
C ARG A 96 3.75 -13.54 4.60
N SER A 97 4.30 -14.25 3.62
CA SER A 97 4.82 -13.67 2.36
C SER A 97 3.76 -12.92 1.56
N ASP A 98 2.48 -13.27 1.71
CA ASP A 98 1.35 -12.58 1.07
C ASP A 98 0.77 -11.44 1.93
N CYS A 99 1.44 -11.09 3.04
CA CYS A 99 0.99 -10.17 4.09
C CYS A 99 -0.25 -10.61 4.87
N SER A 100 -0.79 -11.82 4.65
CA SER A 100 -1.82 -12.37 5.53
C SER A 100 -1.22 -12.70 6.91
N VAL A 101 -2.07 -12.73 7.94
CA VAL A 101 -1.63 -12.95 9.32
C VAL A 101 -1.95 -14.37 9.77
N ILE A 102 -0.93 -15.10 10.21
CA ILE A 102 -1.12 -16.28 11.05
C ILE A 102 -1.23 -15.79 12.49
N SER A 103 -2.25 -16.26 13.19
CA SER A 103 -2.43 -15.98 14.61
C SER A 103 -2.92 -17.24 15.33
N GLY A 104 -2.64 -17.30 16.62
CA GLY A 104 -3.32 -18.24 17.51
C GLY A 104 -4.80 -17.86 17.71
N TYR A 105 -5.35 -18.20 18.87
CA TYR A 105 -6.70 -17.78 19.20
C TYR A 105 -6.80 -16.25 19.30
N VAL A 106 -7.76 -15.67 18.57
CA VAL A 106 -8.11 -14.25 18.62
C VAL A 106 -9.52 -14.15 19.23
N PRO A 107 -9.66 -13.73 20.50
CA PRO A 107 -10.97 -13.61 21.13
C PRO A 107 -11.80 -12.51 20.48
N LYS A 108 -13.12 -12.68 20.38
CA LYS A 108 -13.99 -11.55 20.05
C LYS A 108 -13.94 -10.52 21.19
N PRO A 109 -13.97 -9.20 20.90
CA PRO A 109 -14.19 -8.57 19.58
C PRO A 109 -12.90 -8.21 18.85
N TRP A 110 -11.77 -8.86 19.14
CA TRP A 110 -10.51 -8.60 18.46
C TRP A 110 -10.50 -9.12 17.04
N LYS A 111 -9.73 -8.43 16.20
CA LYS A 111 -9.43 -8.82 14.82
C LYS A 111 -7.99 -8.43 14.52
N VAL A 112 -7.24 -9.33 13.90
CA VAL A 112 -5.90 -9.03 13.39
C VAL A 112 -5.95 -9.09 11.86
N GLN A 113 -5.40 -8.07 11.22
CA GLN A 113 -5.44 -7.90 9.76
C GLN A 113 -4.03 -7.62 9.26
N GLY A 114 -3.72 -8.13 8.09
CA GLY A 114 -2.46 -7.86 7.42
C GLY A 114 -2.77 -7.51 5.97
N ASP A 115 -2.15 -6.45 5.48
CA ASP A 115 -2.43 -5.90 4.17
C ASP A 115 -1.11 -5.58 3.45
N LYS A 116 -1.11 -5.75 2.13
CA LYS A 116 0.00 -5.30 1.29
C LYS A 116 -0.02 -3.78 1.20
N VAL A 117 1.14 -3.15 1.37
CA VAL A 117 1.33 -1.71 1.18
C VAL A 117 0.84 -1.26 -0.20
N SER A 118 1.09 -2.06 -1.24
CA SER A 118 0.64 -1.79 -2.61
C SER A 118 -0.89 -1.75 -2.78
N ALA A 119 -1.65 -2.33 -1.85
CA ALA A 119 -3.11 -2.34 -1.87
C ALA A 119 -3.73 -1.25 -0.98
N LEU A 120 -2.92 -0.52 -0.22
CA LEU A 120 -3.39 0.59 0.61
C LEU A 120 -3.65 1.84 -0.23
N PRO A 121 -4.55 2.74 0.17
CA PRO A 121 -4.68 4.05 -0.45
C PRO A 121 -3.45 4.92 -0.15
N ASP A 122 -3.10 5.82 -1.08
CA ASP A 122 -1.89 6.66 -0.99
C ASP A 122 -1.90 7.64 0.19
N ASP A 123 -3.09 8.04 0.63
CA ASP A 123 -3.33 8.97 1.73
C ASP A 123 -3.72 8.25 3.04
N LEU A 124 -3.48 6.93 3.15
CA LEU A 124 -3.86 6.18 4.33
C LEU A 124 -3.25 6.80 5.60
N SER A 125 -4.15 7.22 6.48
CA SER A 125 -3.86 7.70 7.82
C SER A 125 -4.60 6.85 8.84
N ILE A 126 -3.85 6.26 9.77
CA ILE A 126 -4.36 5.42 10.84
C ILE A 126 -4.28 6.22 12.14
N VAL A 127 -5.42 6.44 12.77
CA VAL A 127 -5.49 6.96 14.14
C VAL A 127 -5.68 5.77 15.08
N LEU A 128 -4.71 5.56 15.98
CA LEU A 128 -4.79 4.51 16.97
C LEU A 128 -5.74 4.93 18.09
N ALA A 129 -6.65 4.02 18.44
CA ALA A 129 -7.47 4.21 19.61
C ALA A 129 -6.60 4.06 20.86
N LYS A 130 -6.50 5.13 21.64
CA LYS A 130 -5.86 5.10 22.95
C LYS A 130 -6.63 4.14 23.85
N TRP A 131 -5.94 3.13 24.35
CA TRP A 131 -6.46 2.28 25.40
C TRP A 131 -6.23 2.98 26.74
N LYS A 132 -7.27 3.06 27.58
CA LYS A 132 -7.18 3.51 28.97
C LYS A 132 -7.31 2.30 29.89
#